data_AF-A0A4V6JGM0-F1
#
_entry.id   AF-A0A4V6JGM0-F1
#
_cell.length_a   1.000
_cell.length_b   1.000
_cell.length_c   1.000
_cell.angle_alpha   90.00
_cell.angle_beta   90.00
_cell.angle_gamma   90.00
#
_symmetry.space_group_name_H-M   'P 1'
#
loop_
_entity.id
_entity.type
_entity.pdbx_description
1 polymer ?
#
loop_
_entity_poly.entity_id
_entity_poly.type
_entity_poly.pdbx_seq_one_letter_code
_entity_poly.pdbx_strand_id
1 'polypeptide(L)' 'MVSIGPTITGPHSPDEQVQIESVGLYWQLLTELLKAIPERD' A
#
# COMPACT_ATOMS: atom_id res chain seq x y z
N MET A 1 -0.40 -15.42 -1.19
CA MET A 1 -0.34 -14.23 -0.32
C MET A 1 0.52 -13.19 -1.02
N VAL A 2 0.16 -11.92 -0.93
CA VAL A 2 0.90 -10.82 -1.54
C VAL A 2 1.09 -9.72 -0.49
N SER A 3 2.22 -9.04 -0.54
CA SER A 3 2.53 -7.88 0.31
C SER A 3 2.76 -6.67 -0.59
N ILE A 4 2.08 -5.58 -0.31
CA ILE A 4 2.15 -4.30 -1.01
C ILE A 4 2.05 -3.18 0.03
N GLY A 5 2.60 -2.01 -0.27
CA GLY A 5 2.55 -0.86 0.63
C GLY A 5 3.07 0.41 -0.03
N PRO A 6 2.90 1.57 0.63
CA PRO A 6 3.47 2.83 0.19
C PRO A 6 5.00 2.85 0.36
N THR A 7 5.63 3.89 -0.20
CA THR A 7 7.06 4.11 -0.03
C THR A 7 7.35 4.70 1.35
N ILE A 8 8.14 3.95 2.14
CA ILE A 8 8.64 4.35 3.46
C ILE A 8 10.17 4.33 3.40
N THR A 9 10.83 5.36 3.93
CA THR A 9 12.29 5.46 4.01
C THR A 9 12.75 5.68 5.44
N GLY A 10 13.94 5.20 5.78
CA GLY A 10 14.46 5.24 7.16
C GLY A 10 13.67 4.39 8.17
N PRO A 11 13.05 3.26 7.81
CA PRO A 11 12.26 2.50 8.78
C PRO A 11 13.12 2.09 9.97
N HIS A 12 12.55 2.19 11.18
CA HIS A 12 13.22 1.93 12.46
C HIS A 12 14.30 2.94 12.87
N SER A 13 14.39 4.11 12.22
CA SER A 13 15.20 5.24 12.72
C SER A 13 14.31 6.43 13.11
N PRO A 14 14.84 7.41 13.87
CA PRO A 14 14.12 8.67 14.09
C PRO A 14 13.83 9.46 12.81
N ASP A 15 14.48 9.10 11.69
CA ASP A 15 14.29 9.70 10.37
C ASP A 15 13.24 8.97 9.53
N GLU A 16 12.47 8.05 10.15
CA GLU A 16 11.41 7.33 9.47
C GLU A 16 10.37 8.31 8.90
N GLN A 17 10.17 8.21 7.59
CA GLN A 17 9.26 9.08 6.86
C GLN A 17 8.52 8.29 5.77
N VAL A 18 7.30 8.73 5.47
CA VAL A 18 6.45 8.15 4.43
C VAL A 18 6.22 9.17 3.32
N GLN A 19 6.31 8.72 2.07
CA GLN A 19 6.03 9.58 0.91
C GLN A 19 4.51 9.71 0.71
N ILE A 20 3.94 10.90 0.95
CA ILE A 20 2.49 11.14 0.94
C ILE A 20 1.82 10.70 -0.38
N GLU A 21 2.41 11.03 -1.53
CA GLU A 21 1.85 10.66 -2.84
C GLU A 21 1.72 9.14 -3.01
N SER A 22 2.72 8.38 -2.53
CA SER A 22 2.71 6.91 -2.61
C SER A 22 1.60 6.28 -1.77
N VAL A 23 1.15 6.95 -0.70
CA VAL A 23 0.01 6.51 0.12
C VAL A 23 -1.29 6.60 -0.69
N GLY A 24 -1.45 7.65 -1.50
CA GLY A 24 -2.59 7.79 -2.40
C GLY A 24 -2.64 6.68 -3.44
N LEU A 25 -1.50 6.39 -4.07
CA LEU A 25 -1.37 5.29 -5.04
C LEU A 25 -1.65 3.92 -4.40
N TYR A 26 -1.09 3.67 -3.22
CA TYR A 26 -1.37 2.46 -2.44
C TYR A 26 -2.86 2.32 -2.15
N TRP A 27 -3.52 3.38 -1.71
CA TRP A 27 -4.95 3.34 -1.39
C TRP A 27 -5.83 3.05 -2.60
N GLN A 28 -5.53 3.66 -3.75
CA GLN A 28 -6.20 3.37 -5.01
C GLN A 28 -6.03 1.90 -5.39
N LEU A 29 -4.79 1.39 -5.41
CA LEU A 29 -4.53 -0.01 -5.74
C LEU A 29 -5.21 -0.99 -4.78
N LEU A 30 -5.13 -0.73 -3.47
CA LEU A 30 -5.74 -1.60 -2.46
C LEU A 30 -7.25 -1.71 -2.66
N THR A 31 -7.93 -0.56 -2.81
CA THR A 31 -9.39 -0.55 -2.91
C THR A 31 -9.88 -1.14 -4.23
N GLU A 32 -9.19 -0.88 -5.34
CA GLU A 32 -9.52 -1.52 -6.63
C GLU A 32 -9.27 -3.03 -6.60
N LEU A 33 -8.17 -3.49 -5.98
CA LEU A 33 -7.92 -4.92 -5.81
C LEU A 33 -9.04 -5.60 -5.03
N LEU A 34 -9.47 -5.00 -3.91
CA LEU A 34 -10.55 -5.54 -3.08
C LEU A 34 -11.88 -5.64 -3.84
N LYS A 35 -12.23 -4.64 -4.66
CA LYS A 35 -13.43 -4.68 -5.52
C LYS A 35 -13.36 -5.75 -6.61
N ALA A 36 -12.15 -6.02 -7.10
CA ALA A 36 -11.89 -6.97 -8.17
C ALA A 36 -11.68 -8.42 -7.67
N ILE A 37 -11.84 -8.70 -6.37
CA ILE A 37 -11.74 -10.07 -5.85
C ILE A 37 -12.86 -10.91 -6.47
N PRO A 38 -12.55 -12.02 -7.16
CA PRO A 38 -13.57 -12.89 -7.73
C PRO A 38 -14.34 -13.65 -6.65
N GLU A 39 -15.59 -14.00 -6.97
CA GLU A 39 -16.34 -14.95 -6.15
C GLU A 39 -15.65 -16.32 -6.15
N ARG A 40 -15.85 -17.09 -5.08
CA ARG A 40 -15.36 -18.46 -5.02
C ARG A 40 -16.32 -19.34 -5.82
N ASP A 41 -15.77 -20.26 -6.61
CA ASP A 41 -16.54 -21.39 -7.17
C ASP A 41 -17.14 -22.26 -6.06
#